data_AF-A0A7C0UE39-F1
#
_entry.id   AF-A0A7C0UE39-F1
#
_cell.length_a   1.000
_cell.length_b   1.000
_cell.length_c   1.000
_cell.angle_alpha   90.00
_cell.angle_beta   90.00
_cell.angle_gamma   90.00
#
_symmetry.space_group_name_H-M   'P 1'
#
loop_
_entity.id
_entity.type
_entity.pdbx_description
1 polymer ?
#
loop_
_entity_poly.entity_id
_entity_poly.type
_entity_poly.pdbx_seq_one_letter_code
_entity_poly.pdbx_strand_id
1 'polypeptide(L)' 'MERAEGIHRYEFYESYDLPVELSELRRVVREWEYVCNFLRPSRPLGGKTPWEYLVENHREAVSFEPKVSHMYWTRTKG' A
#
# COMPACT_ATOMS: atom_id res chain seq x y z
N MET A 1 9.88 5.52 -0.05
CA MET A 1 8.59 4.84 0.19
C MET A 1 8.78 3.41 0.72
N GLU A 2 9.65 2.60 0.10
CA GLU A 2 9.88 1.19 0.46
C GLU A 2 10.21 0.88 1.94
N ARG A 3 10.81 1.82 2.70
CA ARG A 3 11.12 1.61 4.13
C ARG A 3 9.92 1.76 5.07
N ALA A 4 8.91 2.58 4.73
CA ALA A 4 7.73 2.74 5.58
C ALA A 4 6.80 1.51 5.45
N GLU A 5 6.62 1.03 4.23
CA GLU A 5 5.89 -0.21 3.90
C GLU A 5 6.52 -1.44 4.57
N GLY A 6 7.86 -1.50 4.62
CA GLY A 6 8.59 -2.63 5.20
C GLY A 6 8.40 -2.77 6.70
N ILE A 7 8.41 -1.66 7.45
CA ILE A 7 8.37 -1.68 8.92
C ILE A 7 7.03 -2.23 9.44
N HIS A 8 5.91 -1.75 8.90
CA HIS A 8 4.58 -2.21 9.33
C HIS A 8 4.33 -3.69 9.04
N ARG A 9 4.98 -4.23 8.01
CA ARG A 9 4.90 -5.64 7.69
C ARG A 9 5.68 -6.51 8.68
N TYR A 10 6.85 -6.06 9.14
CA TYR A 10 7.57 -6.75 10.22
C TYR A 10 6.82 -6.67 11.55
N GLU A 11 6.26 -5.50 11.91
CA GLU A 11 5.42 -5.35 13.11
C GLU A 11 4.23 -6.34 13.11
N PHE A 12 3.60 -6.54 11.95
CA PHE A 12 2.50 -7.49 11.78
C PHE A 12 2.92 -8.93 12.07
N TYR A 13 4.00 -9.40 11.44
CA TYR A 13 4.46 -10.78 11.58
C TYR A 13 5.08 -11.09 12.95
N GLU A 14 5.54 -10.08 13.70
CA GLU A 14 6.07 -10.27 15.05
C GLU A 14 5.01 -10.19 16.16
N SER A 15 3.88 -9.49 15.93
CA SER A 15 2.89 -9.24 16.99
C SER A 15 1.60 -10.05 16.89
N TYR A 16 1.27 -10.58 15.71
CA TYR A 16 0.02 -11.35 15.51
C TYR A 16 0.25 -12.86 15.61
N ASP A 17 -0.63 -13.54 16.34
CA ASP A 17 -0.79 -14.98 16.21
C ASP A 17 -1.45 -15.24 14.84
N LEU A 18 -0.65 -15.74 13.89
CA LEU A 18 -1.06 -15.82 12.49
C LEU A 18 -1.90 -17.07 12.26
N PRO A 19 -3.08 -16.96 11.62
CA PRO A 19 -3.86 -18.12 11.27
C PRO A 19 -3.10 -19.00 10.26
N VAL A 20 -3.26 -20.31 10.41
CA VAL A 20 -2.60 -21.31 9.55
C VAL A 20 -3.21 -21.32 8.14
N GLU A 21 -4.51 -21.02 8.03
CA GLU A 21 -5.23 -20.97 6.76
C GLU A 21 -4.94 -19.69 5.99
N LEU A 22 -4.53 -19.84 4.73
CA LEU A 22 -4.16 -18.72 3.85
C LEU A 22 -5.32 -17.74 3.61
N SER A 23 -6.56 -18.23 3.58
CA SER A 23 -7.76 -17.42 3.39
C SER A 23 -7.97 -16.46 4.56
N GLU A 24 -7.79 -16.93 5.78
CA GLU A 24 -7.87 -16.13 7.00
C GLU A 24 -6.68 -15.16 7.10
N LEU A 25 -5.47 -15.62 6.80
CA LEU A 25 -4.28 -14.77 6.79
C LEU A 25 -4.44 -13.59 5.82
N ARG A 26 -4.95 -13.83 4.61
CA ARG A 26 -5.22 -12.77 3.63
C ARG A 26 -6.21 -11.74 4.15
N ARG A 27 -7.22 -12.17 4.91
CA ARG A 27 -8.21 -11.26 5.50
C ARG A 27 -7.57 -10.39 6.57
N VAL A 28 -6.79 -10.98 7.47
CA VAL A 28 -6.08 -10.25 8.53
C VAL A 28 -5.05 -9.27 7.94
N VAL A 29 -4.31 -9.66 6.90
CA VAL A 29 -3.38 -8.77 6.20
C VAL A 29 -4.10 -7.57 5.59
N ARG A 30 -5.25 -7.77 4.94
CA ARG A 30 -6.03 -6.66 4.36
C ARG A 30 -6.53 -5.67 5.41
N GLU A 31 -6.99 -6.17 6.55
CA GLU A 31 -7.40 -5.33 7.68
C GLU A 31 -6.21 -4.51 8.20
N TRP A 32 -5.04 -5.14 8.31
CA TRP A 32 -3.81 -4.44 8.72
C TRP A 32 -3.38 -3.37 7.72
N GLU A 33 -3.43 -3.66 6.42
CA GLU A 33 -3.18 -2.68 5.36
C GLU A 33 -4.15 -1.51 5.44
N TYR A 34 -5.43 -1.76 5.73
CA TYR A 34 -6.41 -0.69 5.91
C TYR A 34 -6.05 0.22 7.09
N VAL A 35 -5.69 -0.36 8.24
CA VAL A 35 -5.26 0.42 9.41
C VAL A 35 -4.03 1.27 9.09
N CYS A 36 -3.03 0.70 8.43
CA CYS A 36 -1.80 1.41 8.10
C CYS A 36 -2.04 2.56 7.09
N ASN A 37 -2.90 2.34 6.09
CA ASN A 37 -3.11 3.31 5.01
C ASN A 37 -4.10 4.42 5.36
N PHE A 38 -5.13 4.13 6.17
CA PHE A 38 -6.26 5.04 6.38
C PHE A 38 -6.42 5.53 7.81
N LEU A 39 -5.85 4.84 8.81
CA LEU A 39 -6.08 5.15 10.22
C LEU A 39 -4.81 5.55 10.97
N ARG A 40 -3.63 5.11 10.51
CA ARG A 40 -2.35 5.37 11.19
C ARG A 40 -1.67 6.64 10.64
N PRO A 41 -1.71 7.77 11.36
CA PRO A 41 -0.94 8.94 10.99
C PRO A 41 0.56 8.66 11.17
N SER A 42 1.37 9.21 10.27
CA SER A 42 2.82 9.02 10.30
C SER A 42 3.56 10.35 10.42
N ARG A 43 4.59 10.39 11.27
CA ARG A 43 5.44 11.58 11.43
C ARG A 43 6.08 12.05 10.11
N PRO A 44 6.57 11.16 9.22
CA PRO A 44 7.13 11.59 7.94
C PRO A 44 6.12 12.32 7.05
N LEU A 45 4.82 12.01 7.17
CA LEU A 45 3.74 12.69 6.44
C LEU A 45 3.14 13.87 7.23
N GLY A 46 3.88 14.41 8.21
CA GLY A 46 3.42 15.55 9.01
C GLY A 46 2.26 15.22 9.94
N GLY A 47 2.12 13.97 10.37
CA GLY A 47 1.00 13.52 11.21
C GLY A 47 -0.25 13.16 10.43
N LYS A 48 -0.17 13.02 9.10
CA LYS A 48 -1.24 12.54 8.23
C LYS A 48 -1.12 11.06 7.96
N THR A 49 -2.24 10.43 7.61
CA THR A 49 -2.26 9.08 7.04
C THR A 49 -1.75 9.12 5.59
N PRO A 50 -1.27 7.99 5.06
CA PRO A 50 -0.93 7.87 3.63
C PRO A 50 -2.07 8.33 2.71
N TRP A 51 -3.31 7.94 3.01
CA TRP A 51 -4.47 8.36 2.23
C TRP A 51 -4.70 9.87 2.24
N GLU A 52 -4.71 10.50 3.42
CA GLU A 52 -4.88 11.96 3.54
C GLU A 52 -3.79 12.71 2.80
N TYR A 53 -2.55 12.25 2.90
CA TYR A 53 -1.43 12.83 2.17
C TYR A 53 -1.62 12.75 0.65
N LEU A 54 -2.07 11.59 0.13
CA LEU A 54 -2.33 11.40 -1.30
C LEU A 54 -3.48 12.29 -1.80
N VAL A 55 -4.58 12.38 -1.05
CA VAL A 55 -5.72 13.24 -1.41
C VAL A 55 -5.32 14.71 -1.49
N GLU A 56 -4.46 15.17 -0.59
CA GLU A 56 -4.05 16.58 -0.51
C GLU A 56 -2.95 16.94 -1.53
N ASN A 57 -1.97 16.06 -1.74
CA ASN A 57 -0.74 16.39 -2.48
C ASN A 57 -0.64 15.71 -3.85
N HIS A 58 -1.39 14.63 -4.08
CA HIS A 58 -1.30 13.78 -5.28
C HIS A 58 -2.70 13.35 -5.72
N ARG A 59 -3.61 14.31 -5.89
CA ARG A 59 -5.01 14.05 -6.24
C ARG A 59 -5.16 13.29 -7.55
N GLU A 60 -4.20 13.40 -8.47
CA GLU A 60 -4.13 12.58 -9.69
C GLU A 60 -3.85 11.10 -9.43
N ALA A 61 -3.16 10.74 -8.34
CA ALA A 61 -2.91 9.35 -7.95
C ALA A 61 -4.13 8.70 -7.28
N VAL A 62 -5.05 9.52 -6.76
CA VAL A 62 -6.35 9.10 -6.22
C VAL A 62 -7.40 8.98 -7.33
N SER A 63 -7.15 9.57 -8.50
CA SER A 63 -8.00 9.46 -9.69
C SER A 63 -7.83 8.06 -10.31
N PHE A 64 -8.94 7.34 -10.48
CA PHE A 64 -9.03 6.06 -11.18
C PHE A 64 -8.82 6.19 -12.71
N GLU A 65 -8.08 7.18 -13.17
CA GLU A 65 -7.67 7.21 -14.57
C GLU A 65 -6.53 6.21 -14.73
N PRO A 66 -6.75 5.05 -15.39
CA PRO A 66 -5.64 4.18 -15.72
C PRO A 66 -4.76 4.98 -16.68
N LYS A 67 -3.68 5.57 -16.17
CA LYS A 67 -2.55 5.94 -17.00
C LYS A 67 -1.99 4.63 -17.52
N VAL A 68 -2.55 4.18 -18.65
CA VAL A 68 -1.98 3.15 -19.49
C VAL A 68 -0.63 3.72 -19.92
N SER A 69 0.41 3.46 -19.12
CA SER A 69 1.79 3.60 -19.56
C SER A 69 1.91 2.64 -20.72
N HIS A 70 1.75 3.19 -21.91
CA HIS A 70 1.95 2.51 -23.17
C HIS A 70 3.43 2.12 -23.27
N MET A 71 3.77 1.00 -22.66
CA MET A 71 5.03 0.32 -22.89
C MET A 71 4.80 -0.54 -24.14
N TYR A 72 4.85 0.09 -25.32
CA TYR A 72 4.84 -0.64 -26.59
C TYR A 72 6.15 -1.44 -26.65
N TRP A 73 6.09 -2.72 -26.35
CA TRP A 73 7.17 -3.64 -26.72
C TRP A 73 7.19 -3.69 -28.25
N THR A 74 8.13 -2.99 -28.88
CA THR A 74 8.40 -3.17 -30.30
C THR A 74 9.00 -4.56 -30.47
N ARG A 75 8.15 -5.50 -30.90
CA ARG A 75 8.59 -6.81 -31.37
C ARG A 75 9.41 -6.57 -32.64
N THR A 76 10.72 -6.53 -32.52
CA THR A 76 11.64 -6.58 -33.66
C THR A 76 11.35 -7.87 -34.41
N LYS A 77 10.79 -7.77 -35.62
CA LYS A 77 10.66 -8.90 -36.54
C LYS A 77 12.05 -9.23 -37.07
N GLY A 78 12.39 -10.52 -37.05
CA GLY A 78 13.54 -11.07 -37.77
C GLY A 78 13.29 -11.19 -39.26
#